data_AF-A0A830BH68-F1
#
_entry.id   AF-A0A830BH68-F1
#
_cell.length_a   1.000
_cell.length_b   1.000
_cell.length_c   1.000
_cell.angle_alpha   90.00
_cell.angle_beta   90.00
_cell.angle_gamma   90.00
#
_symmetry.space_group_name_H-M   'P 1'
#
loop_
_entity.id
_entity.type
_entity.pdbx_description
1 polymer ?
#
loop_
_entity_poly.entity_id
_entity_poly.type
_entity_poly.pdbx_seq_one_letter_code
_entity_poly.pdbx_strand_id
1 'polypeptide(L)'
;MLSYQSIVCSVLAQTYSIAKFLAVLIIIPWALDFLVHDYVLLPFLDRYVKTVPLAAEMLDLRKSQKLEMVKSLNIDKARYRLEAEIGKSPPLSDEELYLELRHKALELREEWRLENRKAFANIWSDMVFGVSLFFLLYFNQSQVALLKFTGYKIVNNVTDTGKAFLIILITDIFLGYHSESGWETLLEIIVEHYGFELWLSIECTFARLVEKINVNVSDGLKLEGKACENVVLCYFHVFSNGHAQAINQASKEGMGSCCVRAPSFLDWLFALLWQRIFHSRVLLLYKKKLRLVGENVH
;
A
#
# COMPACT_ATOMS: atom_id res chain seq x y z
N MET A 1 45.24 19.83 19.59
CA MET A 1 43.94 20.39 20.03
C MET A 1 43.21 21.17 18.93
N LEU A 2 43.86 22.13 18.23
CA LEU A 2 43.22 22.98 17.21
C LEU A 2 42.62 22.21 16.00
N SER A 3 43.22 21.08 15.59
CA SER A 3 42.70 20.24 14.50
C SER A 3 41.38 19.53 14.88
N TYR A 4 41.28 19.01 16.11
CA TYR A 4 40.09 18.30 16.57
C TYR A 4 38.89 19.23 16.73
N GLN A 5 39.11 20.43 17.30
CA GLN A 5 38.07 21.45 17.43
C GLN A 5 37.51 21.90 16.07
N SER A 6 38.38 22.03 15.06
CA SER A 6 38.01 22.45 13.70
C SER A 6 37.23 21.35 12.95
N ILE A 7 37.62 20.08 13.14
CA ILE A 7 36.89 18.92 12.60
C ILE A 7 35.50 18.77 13.25
N VAL A 8 35.42 18.95 14.58
CA VAL A 8 34.13 18.88 15.29
C VAL A 8 33.20 20.02 14.85
N CYS A 9 33.71 21.24 14.68
CA CYS A 9 32.93 22.36 14.15
C CYS A 9 32.42 22.12 12.72
N SER A 10 33.24 21.56 11.82
CA SER A 10 32.83 21.30 10.44
C SER A 10 31.79 20.18 10.33
N VAL A 11 31.92 19.13 11.13
CA VAL A 11 30.94 18.04 11.20
C VAL A 11 29.61 18.54 11.79
N LEU A 12 29.64 19.33 12.87
CA LEU A 12 28.44 19.91 13.47
C LEU A 12 27.73 20.91 12.53
N ALA A 13 28.48 21.71 11.79
CA ALA A 13 27.91 22.61 10.79
C ALA A 13 27.24 21.83 9.63
N GLN A 14 27.84 20.70 9.22
CA GLN A 14 27.29 19.85 8.17
C GLN A 14 26.01 19.14 8.61
N THR A 15 25.95 18.60 9.83
CA THR A 15 24.75 17.96 10.37
C THR A 15 23.62 18.97 10.58
N TYR A 16 23.93 20.18 11.04
CA TYR A 16 22.95 21.26 11.16
C TYR A 16 22.36 21.67 9.80
N SER A 17 23.19 21.79 8.75
CA SER A 17 22.71 22.11 7.41
C SER A 17 21.76 21.04 6.86
N ILE A 18 22.09 19.76 7.05
CA ILE A 18 21.23 18.64 6.62
C ILE A 18 19.92 18.66 7.39
N ALA A 19 19.96 18.80 8.72
CA ALA A 19 18.76 18.83 9.55
C ALA A 19 17.84 20.00 9.19
N LYS A 20 18.41 21.19 8.96
CA LYS A 20 17.66 22.37 8.50
C LYS A 20 17.02 22.13 7.13
N PHE A 21 17.75 21.52 6.20
CA PHE A 21 17.22 21.18 4.88
C PHE A 21 16.07 20.18 4.97
N LEU A 22 16.21 19.15 5.79
CA LEU A 22 15.19 18.12 6.01
C LEU A 22 13.94 18.72 6.65
N ALA A 23 14.10 19.61 7.63
CA ALA A 23 12.99 20.34 8.23
C ALA A 23 12.26 21.20 7.19
N VAL A 24 12.99 21.94 6.36
CA VAL A 24 12.42 22.74 5.26
C VAL A 24 11.69 21.86 4.23
N LEU A 25 12.27 20.71 3.89
CA LEU A 25 11.73 19.76 2.91
C LEU A 25 10.40 19.14 3.35
N ILE A 26 10.17 19.03 4.66
CA ILE A 26 8.92 18.49 5.22
C ILE A 26 7.93 19.62 5.52
N ILE A 27 8.38 20.65 6.24
CA ILE A 27 7.48 21.69 6.79
C ILE A 27 6.90 22.55 5.67
N ILE A 28 7.70 22.96 4.67
CA ILE A 28 7.19 23.86 3.64
C ILE A 28 6.12 23.20 2.77
N PRO A 29 6.34 22.01 2.16
CA PRO A 29 5.32 21.37 1.35
C PRO A 29 4.05 21.06 2.14
N TRP A 30 4.20 20.58 3.38
CA TRP A 30 3.05 20.30 4.26
C TRP A 30 2.25 21.56 4.61
N ALA A 31 2.93 22.66 4.95
CA ALA A 31 2.25 23.92 5.24
C ALA A 31 1.55 24.48 4.00
N LEU A 32 2.16 24.37 2.82
CA LEU A 32 1.54 24.81 1.57
C LEU A 32 0.30 23.98 1.21
N ASP A 33 0.37 22.66 1.35
CA ASP A 33 -0.76 21.76 1.17
C ASP A 33 -1.93 22.16 2.07
N PHE A 34 -1.70 22.25 3.39
CA PHE A 34 -2.71 22.65 4.37
C PHE A 34 -3.34 24.01 4.05
N LEU A 35 -2.52 25.02 3.73
CA LEU A 35 -3.01 26.35 3.38
C LEU A 35 -3.86 26.33 2.11
N VAL A 36 -3.44 25.59 1.08
CA VAL A 36 -4.18 25.49 -0.17
C VAL A 36 -5.47 24.70 0.03
N HIS A 37 -5.43 23.58 0.73
CA HIS A 37 -6.61 22.76 1.00
C HIS A 37 -7.69 23.54 1.75
N ASP A 38 -7.37 24.01 2.96
CA ASP A 38 -8.38 24.52 3.90
C ASP A 38 -8.74 25.99 3.66
N TYR A 39 -7.76 26.82 3.29
CA TYR A 39 -7.98 28.27 3.17
C TYR A 39 -8.25 28.73 1.74
N VAL A 40 -7.94 27.92 0.71
CA VAL A 40 -8.13 28.30 -0.69
C VAL A 40 -9.18 27.41 -1.36
N LEU A 41 -8.97 26.10 -1.42
CA LEU A 41 -9.78 25.18 -2.20
C LEU A 41 -11.16 24.94 -1.58
N LEU A 42 -11.25 24.61 -0.30
CA LEU A 42 -12.54 24.41 0.36
C LEU A 42 -13.50 25.62 0.26
N PRO A 43 -13.08 26.86 0.62
CA PRO A 43 -13.96 28.02 0.48
C PRO A 43 -14.27 28.35 -0.98
N PHE A 44 -13.32 28.13 -1.90
CA PHE A 44 -13.57 28.29 -3.33
C PHE A 44 -14.63 27.31 -3.83
N LEU A 45 -14.51 26.02 -3.49
CA LEU A 45 -15.45 24.97 -3.92
C LEU A 45 -16.85 25.19 -3.35
N ASP A 46 -16.98 25.62 -2.10
CA ASP A 46 -18.29 25.94 -1.50
C ASP A 46 -19.02 27.05 -2.27
N ARG A 47 -18.30 28.09 -2.70
CA ARG A 47 -18.86 29.15 -3.54
C ARG A 47 -19.12 28.68 -4.97
N TYR A 48 -18.19 27.93 -5.54
CA TYR A 48 -18.24 27.50 -6.94
C TYR A 48 -19.43 26.57 -7.22
N VAL A 49 -19.67 25.60 -6.33
CA VAL A 49 -20.82 24.67 -6.40
C VAL A 49 -22.16 25.42 -6.36
N LYS A 50 -22.27 26.52 -5.62
CA LYS A 50 -23.49 27.35 -5.56
C LYS A 50 -23.73 28.13 -6.85
N THR A 51 -22.67 28.50 -7.56
CA THR A 51 -22.75 29.32 -8.77
C THR A 51 -22.84 28.52 -10.07
N VAL A 52 -22.20 27.35 -10.13
CA VAL A 52 -22.06 26.57 -11.36
C VAL A 52 -22.80 25.23 -11.23
N PRO A 53 -23.91 25.02 -11.96
CA PRO A 53 -24.73 23.81 -11.82
C PRO A 53 -23.97 22.54 -12.23
N LEU A 54 -23.07 22.61 -13.21
CA LEU A 54 -22.24 21.47 -13.62
C LEU A 54 -21.28 21.02 -12.51
N ALA A 55 -20.73 21.96 -11.74
CA ALA A 55 -19.86 21.64 -10.61
C ALA A 55 -20.65 21.03 -9.45
N ALA A 56 -21.88 21.51 -9.24
CA ALA A 56 -22.80 20.93 -8.28
C ALA A 56 -23.14 19.48 -8.62
N GLU A 57 -23.35 19.16 -9.90
CA GLU A 57 -23.61 17.79 -10.36
C GLU A 57 -22.38 16.88 -10.24
N MET A 58 -21.18 17.36 -10.63
CA MET A 58 -19.94 16.57 -10.51
C MET A 58 -19.58 16.22 -9.07
N LEU A 59 -19.79 17.15 -8.13
CA LEU A 59 -19.48 16.98 -6.71
C LEU A 59 -20.70 16.52 -5.89
N ASP A 60 -21.80 16.14 -6.56
CA ASP A 60 -22.99 15.60 -5.90
C ASP A 60 -22.77 14.14 -5.46
N LEU A 61 -23.79 13.60 -4.79
CA LEU A 61 -23.87 12.21 -4.38
C LEU A 61 -23.74 11.23 -5.55
N ARG A 62 -22.82 10.28 -5.43
CA ARG A 62 -22.66 9.13 -6.34
C ARG A 62 -23.70 8.04 -6.05
N LYS A 63 -23.85 7.07 -6.97
CA LYS A 63 -24.90 6.03 -6.89
C LYS A 63 -24.72 5.09 -5.69
N SER A 64 -23.50 4.69 -5.44
CA SER A 64 -23.04 3.90 -4.27
C SER A 64 -23.28 4.64 -2.95
N GLN A 65 -22.91 5.92 -2.86
CA GLN A 65 -23.19 6.77 -1.69
C GLN A 65 -24.70 6.85 -1.42
N LYS A 66 -25.53 7.01 -2.46
CA LYS A 66 -26.99 6.97 -2.32
C LYS A 66 -27.49 5.62 -1.79
N LEU A 67 -26.91 4.51 -2.22
CA LEU A 67 -27.27 3.18 -1.72
C LEU A 67 -26.90 3.03 -0.23
N GLU A 68 -25.74 3.53 0.17
CA GLU A 68 -25.29 3.53 1.55
C GLU A 68 -26.17 4.41 2.44
N MET A 69 -26.58 5.58 1.97
CA MET A 69 -27.57 6.43 2.64
C MET A 69 -28.92 5.73 2.82
N VAL A 70 -29.40 4.99 1.82
CA VAL A 70 -30.64 4.21 1.95
C VAL A 70 -30.48 3.11 3.00
N LYS A 71 -29.31 2.46 3.06
CA LYS A 71 -29.00 1.45 4.08
C LYS A 71 -28.99 2.06 5.48
N SER A 72 -28.33 3.21 5.69
CA SER A 72 -28.29 3.88 6.99
C SER A 72 -29.69 4.34 7.45
N LEU A 73 -30.49 4.93 6.56
CA LEU A 73 -31.87 5.33 6.88
C LEU A 73 -32.77 4.14 7.25
N ASN A 74 -32.58 2.98 6.61
CA ASN A 74 -33.31 1.76 6.97
C ASN A 74 -32.90 1.21 8.34
N ILE A 75 -31.62 1.31 8.69
CA ILE A 75 -31.12 0.95 10.02
C ILE A 75 -31.73 1.87 11.08
N ASP A 76 -31.75 3.18 10.85
CA ASP A 76 -32.37 4.14 11.78
C ASP A 76 -33.88 3.90 11.94
N LYS A 77 -34.59 3.61 10.83
CA LYS A 77 -36.00 3.21 10.89
C LYS A 77 -36.22 1.94 11.72
N ALA A 78 -35.36 0.94 11.56
CA ALA A 78 -35.43 -0.29 12.34
C ALA A 78 -35.12 -0.05 13.82
N ARG A 79 -34.20 0.87 14.12
CA ARG A 79 -33.86 1.30 15.48
C ARG A 79 -35.04 1.96 16.18
N TYR A 80 -35.72 2.92 15.54
CA TYR A 80 -36.90 3.57 16.14
C TYR A 80 -38.01 2.55 16.46
N ARG A 81 -38.26 1.59 15.57
CA ARG A 81 -39.22 0.50 15.80
C ARG A 81 -38.82 -0.37 16.99
N LEU A 82 -37.54 -0.74 17.07
CA LEU A 82 -37.02 -1.54 18.18
C LEU A 82 -37.16 -0.80 19.51
N GLU A 83 -36.82 0.50 19.55
CA GLU A 83 -36.88 1.33 20.77
C GLU A 83 -38.32 1.48 21.29
N ALA A 84 -39.31 1.51 20.40
CA ALA A 84 -40.72 1.49 20.75
C ALA A 84 -41.17 0.12 21.31
N GLU A 85 -40.80 -0.97 20.64
CA GLU A 85 -41.16 -2.35 21.05
C GLU A 85 -40.59 -2.73 22.43
N ILE A 86 -39.38 -2.28 22.76
CA ILE A 86 -38.74 -2.53 24.06
C ILE A 86 -39.17 -1.55 25.15
N GLY A 87 -40.12 -0.64 24.87
CA GLY A 87 -40.65 0.32 25.83
C GLY A 87 -39.66 1.41 26.27
N LYS A 88 -38.58 1.65 25.51
CA LYS A 88 -37.63 2.73 25.79
C LYS A 88 -38.16 4.10 25.37
N SER A 89 -39.06 4.16 24.40
CA SER A 89 -39.64 5.40 23.89
C SER A 89 -41.07 5.14 23.39
N PRO A 90 -41.95 6.14 23.41
CA PRO A 90 -43.28 5.99 22.81
C PRO A 90 -43.14 5.75 21.29
N PRO A 91 -44.04 4.95 20.68
CA PRO A 91 -44.03 4.77 19.23
C PRO A 91 -44.27 6.12 18.56
N LEU A 92 -43.38 6.49 17.65
CA LEU A 92 -43.56 7.67 16.81
C LEU A 92 -44.76 7.46 15.89
N SER A 93 -45.52 8.53 15.65
CA SER A 93 -46.48 8.54 14.56
C SER A 93 -45.78 8.42 13.20
N ASP A 94 -46.50 7.97 12.18
CA ASP A 94 -45.93 7.85 10.82
C ASP A 94 -45.42 9.20 10.29
N GLU A 95 -46.06 10.30 10.67
CA GLU A 95 -45.66 11.66 10.28
C GLU A 95 -44.38 12.11 10.99
N GLU A 96 -44.27 11.89 12.30
CA GLU A 96 -43.06 12.21 13.08
C GLU A 96 -41.86 11.37 12.59
N LEU A 97 -42.07 10.07 12.36
CA LEU A 97 -41.03 9.18 11.83
C LEU A 97 -40.55 9.64 10.44
N TYR A 98 -41.47 10.09 9.58
CA TYR A 98 -41.12 10.63 8.27
C TYR A 98 -40.28 11.91 8.39
N LEU A 99 -40.64 12.82 9.29
CA LEU A 99 -39.90 14.07 9.51
C LEU A 99 -38.48 13.81 10.02
N GLU A 100 -38.31 12.89 10.99
CA GLU A 100 -37.01 12.49 11.52
C GLU A 100 -36.13 11.86 10.44
N LEU A 101 -36.66 10.89 9.68
CA LEU A 101 -35.91 10.26 8.58
C LEU A 101 -35.57 11.26 7.47
N ARG A 102 -36.46 12.23 7.20
CA ARG A 102 -36.19 13.30 6.24
C ARG A 102 -35.06 14.20 6.73
N HIS A 103 -35.06 14.59 8.00
CA HIS A 103 -33.99 15.38 8.59
C HIS A 103 -32.66 14.64 8.47
N LYS A 104 -32.64 13.36 8.86
CA LYS A 104 -31.45 12.52 8.76
C LYS A 104 -30.94 12.34 7.32
N ALA A 105 -31.85 12.20 6.36
CA ALA A 105 -31.49 12.10 4.95
C ALA A 105 -30.84 13.40 4.41
N LEU A 106 -31.28 14.57 4.90
CA LEU A 106 -30.68 15.85 4.54
C LEU A 106 -29.30 16.02 5.18
N GLU A 107 -29.13 15.64 6.45
CA GLU A 107 -27.82 15.64 7.11
C GLU A 107 -26.81 14.78 6.34
N LEU A 108 -27.15 13.50 6.11
CA LEU A 108 -26.29 12.56 5.38
C LEU A 108 -25.92 13.08 3.99
N ARG A 109 -26.85 13.72 3.29
CA ARG A 109 -26.58 14.32 1.98
C ARG A 109 -25.52 15.42 2.08
N GLU A 110 -25.62 16.31 3.06
CA GLU A 110 -24.64 17.41 3.21
C GLU A 110 -23.28 16.90 3.69
N GLU A 111 -23.24 15.89 4.56
CA GLU A 111 -22.02 15.19 4.99
C GLU A 111 -21.26 14.62 3.79
N TRP A 112 -21.91 13.77 2.99
CA TRP A 112 -21.28 13.16 1.81
C TRP A 112 -20.87 14.18 0.75
N ARG A 113 -21.65 15.25 0.56
CA ARG A 113 -21.26 16.36 -0.34
C ARG A 113 -20.03 17.10 0.16
N LEU A 114 -19.90 17.27 1.48
CA LEU A 114 -18.71 17.87 2.06
C LEU A 114 -17.48 16.96 1.87
N GLU A 115 -17.64 15.66 2.06
CA GLU A 115 -16.58 14.68 1.80
C GLU A 115 -16.15 14.68 0.34
N ASN A 116 -17.09 14.72 -0.61
CA ASN A 116 -16.77 14.82 -2.03
C ASN A 116 -15.98 16.09 -2.37
N ARG A 117 -16.31 17.23 -1.72
CA ARG A 117 -15.53 18.48 -1.88
C ARG A 117 -14.14 18.38 -1.27
N LYS A 118 -14.00 17.77 -0.09
CA LYS A 118 -12.70 17.54 0.56
C LYS A 118 -11.82 16.62 -0.27
N ALA A 119 -12.35 15.49 -0.73
CA ALA A 119 -11.64 14.57 -1.62
C ALA A 119 -11.13 15.27 -2.89
N PHE A 120 -11.97 16.12 -3.50
CA PHE A 120 -11.55 16.92 -4.65
C PHE A 120 -10.45 17.94 -4.26
N ALA A 121 -10.57 18.60 -3.12
CA ALA A 121 -9.56 19.54 -2.64
C ALA A 121 -8.22 18.84 -2.34
N ASN A 122 -8.24 17.66 -1.73
CA ASN A 122 -7.07 16.82 -1.45
C ASN A 122 -6.24 16.55 -2.72
N ILE A 123 -6.90 16.19 -3.84
CA ILE A 123 -6.21 15.95 -5.12
C ILE A 123 -5.36 17.17 -5.52
N TRP A 124 -5.92 18.38 -5.42
CA TRP A 124 -5.25 19.60 -5.86
C TRP A 124 -4.23 20.12 -4.85
N SER A 125 -4.48 19.97 -3.54
CA SER A 125 -3.53 20.37 -2.51
C SER A 125 -2.31 19.44 -2.52
N ASP A 126 -2.51 18.13 -2.70
CA ASP A 126 -1.42 17.15 -2.87
C ASP A 126 -0.58 17.42 -4.13
N MET A 127 -1.20 17.92 -5.21
CA MET A 127 -0.45 18.40 -6.37
C MET A 127 0.45 19.59 -6.01
N VAL A 128 -0.02 20.53 -5.18
CA VAL A 128 0.80 21.64 -4.68
C VAL A 128 1.92 21.13 -3.76
N PHE A 129 1.65 20.15 -2.90
CA PHE A 129 2.66 19.45 -2.11
C PHE A 129 3.76 18.89 -3.03
N GLY A 130 3.36 18.12 -4.05
CA GLY A 130 4.30 17.50 -5.00
C GLY A 130 5.12 18.51 -5.79
N VAL A 131 4.48 19.57 -6.29
CA VAL A 131 5.14 20.64 -7.05
C VAL A 131 6.12 21.42 -6.16
N SER A 132 5.72 21.77 -4.93
CA SER A 132 6.58 22.49 -4.00
C SER A 132 7.79 21.64 -3.58
N LEU A 133 7.58 20.35 -3.31
CA LEU A 133 8.65 19.39 -3.03
C LEU A 133 9.61 19.27 -4.22
N PHE A 134 9.07 19.16 -5.43
CA PHE A 134 9.87 19.11 -6.66
C PHE A 134 10.75 20.35 -6.81
N PHE A 135 10.20 21.56 -6.63
CA PHE A 135 10.97 22.80 -6.70
C PHE A 135 12.05 22.88 -5.61
N LEU A 136 11.72 22.50 -4.37
CA LEU A 136 12.70 22.47 -3.28
C LEU A 136 13.89 21.54 -3.60
N LEU A 137 13.62 20.35 -4.14
CA LEU A 137 14.65 19.42 -4.56
C LEU A 137 15.43 19.92 -5.79
N TYR A 138 14.74 20.52 -6.75
CA TYR A 138 15.33 21.01 -7.99
C TYR A 138 16.29 22.18 -7.75
N PHE A 139 15.93 23.14 -6.91
CA PHE A 139 16.76 24.32 -6.64
C PHE A 139 17.89 24.06 -5.62
N ASN A 140 17.74 23.08 -4.70
CA ASN A 140 18.72 22.80 -3.65
C ASN A 140 19.64 21.61 -3.98
N GLN A 141 20.15 21.53 -5.21
CA GLN A 141 20.96 20.39 -5.69
C GLN A 141 22.16 20.05 -4.77
N SER A 142 22.83 21.05 -4.20
CA SER A 142 23.97 20.86 -3.29
C SER A 142 23.56 20.14 -1.99
N GLN A 143 22.43 20.53 -1.41
CA GLN A 143 21.90 19.91 -0.18
C GLN A 143 21.36 18.51 -0.45
N VAL A 144 20.74 18.30 -1.62
CA VAL A 144 20.30 16.97 -2.08
C VAL A 144 21.50 16.04 -2.27
N ALA A 145 22.59 16.51 -2.89
CA ALA A 145 23.81 15.72 -3.05
C ALA A 145 24.42 15.34 -1.69
N LEU A 146 24.43 16.27 -0.73
CA LEU A 146 24.89 16.02 0.63
C LEU A 146 24.02 14.98 1.36
N LEU A 147 22.70 15.05 1.20
CA LEU A 147 21.77 14.07 1.77
C LEU A 147 21.99 12.67 1.16
N LYS A 148 22.14 12.59 -0.17
CA LYS A 148 22.45 11.32 -0.87
C LYS A 148 23.76 10.71 -0.39
N PHE A 149 24.81 11.53 -0.29
CA PHE A 149 26.12 11.07 0.19
C PHE A 149 26.05 10.57 1.63
N THR A 150 25.36 11.30 2.51
CA THR A 150 25.15 10.91 3.91
C THR A 150 24.39 9.59 4.01
N GLY A 151 23.31 9.43 3.25
CA GLY A 151 22.53 8.18 3.20
C GLY A 151 23.36 6.99 2.69
N TYR A 152 24.11 7.18 1.61
CA TYR A 152 25.01 6.15 1.06
C TYR A 152 26.07 5.72 2.09
N LYS A 153 26.65 6.69 2.80
CA LYS A 153 27.63 6.42 3.86
C LYS A 153 27.02 5.65 5.03
N ILE A 154 25.80 5.96 5.44
CA ILE A 154 25.09 5.22 6.50
C ILE A 154 24.88 3.77 6.08
N VAL A 155 24.31 3.53 4.90
CA VAL A 155 24.01 2.18 4.40
C VAL A 155 25.29 1.34 4.23
N ASN A 156 26.38 1.95 3.76
CA ASN A 156 27.63 1.23 3.54
C ASN A 156 28.42 0.95 4.81
N ASN A 157 28.29 1.79 5.84
CA ASN A 157 28.89 1.56 7.15
C ASN A 157 28.17 0.48 7.95
N VAL A 158 26.99 0.01 7.52
CA VAL A 158 26.35 -1.17 8.11
C VAL A 158 27.16 -2.41 7.75
N THR A 159 27.33 -3.32 8.72
CA THR A 159 27.99 -4.61 8.49
C THR A 159 27.24 -5.43 7.45
N ASP A 160 27.92 -6.32 6.72
CA ASP A 160 27.26 -7.14 5.70
C ASP A 160 26.15 -8.04 6.28
N THR A 161 26.32 -8.50 7.53
CA THR A 161 25.26 -9.16 8.31
C THR A 161 24.08 -8.24 8.61
N GLY A 162 24.33 -6.96 8.96
CA GLY A 162 23.29 -5.98 9.23
C GLY A 162 22.51 -5.60 7.95
N LYS A 163 23.18 -5.53 6.79
CA LYS A 163 22.52 -5.32 5.50
C LYS A 163 21.59 -6.49 5.17
N ALA A 164 22.06 -7.73 5.35
CA ALA A 164 21.23 -8.92 5.15
C ALA A 164 20.01 -8.95 6.09
N PHE A 165 20.21 -8.61 7.37
CA PHE A 165 19.12 -8.50 8.34
C PHE A 165 18.11 -7.40 7.96
N LEU A 166 18.58 -6.22 7.54
CA LEU A 166 17.71 -5.12 7.10
C LEU A 166 16.84 -5.53 5.91
N ILE A 167 17.43 -6.22 4.93
CA ILE A 167 16.69 -6.73 3.77
C ILE A 167 15.59 -7.70 4.24
N ILE A 168 15.91 -8.67 5.11
CA ILE A 168 14.94 -9.62 5.64
C ILE A 168 13.80 -8.90 6.37
N LEU A 169 14.13 -7.95 7.25
CA LEU A 169 13.15 -7.18 8.01
C LEU A 169 12.21 -6.38 7.10
N ILE A 170 12.75 -5.67 6.10
CA ILE A 170 11.97 -4.91 5.14
C ILE A 170 11.06 -5.85 4.35
N THR A 171 11.58 -6.97 3.86
CA THR A 171 10.76 -7.94 3.12
C THR A 171 9.67 -8.56 3.99
N ASP A 172 9.90 -8.77 5.29
CA ASP A 172 8.88 -9.31 6.18
C ASP A 172 7.76 -8.29 6.47
N ILE A 173 8.11 -7.01 6.63
CA ILE A 173 7.13 -5.92 6.81
C ILE A 173 6.28 -5.71 5.56
N PHE A 174 6.87 -5.72 4.36
CA PHE A 174 6.14 -5.43 3.12
C PHE A 174 5.51 -6.67 2.47
N LEU A 175 6.14 -7.84 2.56
CA LEU A 175 5.74 -9.06 1.84
C LEU A 175 5.41 -10.24 2.77
N GLY A 176 5.49 -10.06 4.08
CA GLY A 176 5.13 -11.09 5.06
C GLY A 176 3.63 -11.33 5.13
N TYR A 177 3.23 -12.44 5.76
CA TYR A 177 1.81 -12.81 5.93
C TYR A 177 1.00 -11.78 6.74
N HIS A 178 1.66 -10.94 7.53
CA HIS A 178 1.01 -9.85 8.28
C HIS A 178 0.95 -8.54 7.49
N SER A 179 1.55 -8.45 6.30
CA SER A 179 1.51 -7.23 5.49
C SER A 179 0.20 -7.04 4.75
N GLU A 180 -0.58 -8.11 4.54
CA GLU A 180 -1.88 -8.07 3.82
C GLU A 180 -2.83 -7.04 4.43
N SER A 181 -3.03 -7.08 5.76
CA SER A 181 -3.88 -6.10 6.46
C SER A 181 -3.28 -4.69 6.44
N GLY A 182 -1.95 -4.58 6.40
CA GLY A 182 -1.25 -3.29 6.31
C GLY A 182 -1.48 -2.62 4.95
N TRP A 183 -1.43 -3.40 3.87
CA TRP A 183 -1.74 -2.91 2.52
C TRP A 183 -3.22 -2.58 2.35
N GLU A 184 -4.12 -3.38 2.93
CA GLU A 184 -5.55 -3.08 2.95
C GLU A 184 -5.82 -1.74 3.62
N THR A 185 -5.31 -1.54 4.84
CA THR A 185 -5.45 -0.28 5.58
C THR A 185 -4.82 0.90 4.82
N LEU A 186 -3.64 0.72 4.23
CA LEU A 186 -2.98 1.78 3.46
C LEU A 186 -3.81 2.18 2.24
N LEU A 187 -4.36 1.20 1.53
CA LEU A 187 -5.22 1.45 0.38
C LEU A 187 -6.52 2.13 0.80
N GLU A 188 -7.13 1.70 1.91
CA GLU A 188 -8.32 2.36 2.47
C GLU A 188 -8.06 3.85 2.73
N ILE A 189 -6.95 4.18 3.41
CA ILE A 189 -6.56 5.57 3.68
C ILE A 189 -6.38 6.36 2.37
N ILE A 190 -5.71 5.80 1.37
CA ILE A 190 -5.49 6.47 0.07
C ILE A 190 -6.82 6.68 -0.65
N VAL A 191 -7.69 5.67 -0.65
CA VAL A 191 -8.98 5.69 -1.33
C VAL A 191 -9.91 6.70 -0.69
N GLU A 192 -9.99 6.73 0.63
CA GLU A 192 -10.74 7.71 1.40
C GLU A 192 -10.22 9.13 1.16
N HIS A 193 -8.90 9.31 1.19
CA HIS A 193 -8.27 10.62 0.98
C HIS A 193 -8.60 11.22 -0.38
N TYR A 194 -8.59 10.43 -1.46
CA TYR A 194 -8.95 10.90 -2.80
C TYR A 194 -10.44 10.72 -3.15
N GLY A 195 -11.24 10.16 -2.24
CA GLY A 195 -12.67 9.90 -2.44
C GLY A 195 -12.98 8.93 -3.59
N PHE A 196 -12.07 8.01 -3.90
CA PHE A 196 -12.32 6.97 -4.89
C PHE A 196 -13.24 5.89 -4.31
N GLU A 197 -14.04 5.25 -5.17
CA GLU A 197 -14.88 4.12 -4.77
C GLU A 197 -14.23 2.84 -5.26
N LEU A 198 -13.38 2.25 -4.43
CA LEU A 198 -12.55 1.12 -4.83
C LEU A 198 -12.92 -0.19 -4.12
N TRP A 199 -14.16 -0.33 -3.65
CA TRP A 199 -14.60 -1.58 -3.00
C TRP A 199 -14.75 -2.77 -3.96
N LEU A 200 -15.02 -2.56 -5.25
CA LEU A 200 -15.17 -3.67 -6.24
C LEU A 200 -13.92 -3.95 -7.08
N SER A 201 -12.98 -3.00 -7.17
CA SER A 201 -11.81 -3.16 -8.03
C SER A 201 -10.56 -3.58 -7.27
N ILE A 202 -10.38 -3.30 -5.97
CA ILE A 202 -9.12 -3.65 -5.30
C ILE A 202 -8.94 -5.18 -5.17
N GLU A 203 -9.96 -5.91 -4.74
CA GLU A 203 -9.94 -7.38 -4.74
C GLU A 203 -9.69 -7.92 -6.16
N CYS A 204 -10.38 -7.37 -7.17
CA CYS A 204 -10.26 -7.81 -8.57
C CYS A 204 -8.93 -7.42 -9.23
N THR A 205 -8.32 -6.30 -8.85
CA THR A 205 -7.07 -5.79 -9.46
C THR A 205 -5.87 -6.48 -8.84
N PHE A 206 -5.89 -6.74 -7.52
CA PHE A 206 -4.90 -7.58 -6.87
C PHE A 206 -5.01 -9.03 -7.38
N ALA A 207 -6.23 -9.59 -7.48
CA ALA A 207 -6.44 -10.91 -8.07
C ALA A 207 -6.00 -10.99 -9.54
N ARG A 208 -6.31 -9.99 -10.38
CA ARG A 208 -5.88 -9.95 -11.79
C ARG A 208 -4.39 -9.71 -11.97
N LEU A 209 -3.76 -8.89 -11.12
CA LEU A 209 -2.31 -8.67 -11.17
C LEU A 209 -1.58 -9.97 -10.82
N VAL A 210 -2.06 -10.68 -9.79
CA VAL A 210 -1.57 -12.01 -9.39
C VAL A 210 -1.80 -13.05 -10.50
N GLU A 211 -2.98 -13.06 -11.14
CA GLU A 211 -3.30 -13.99 -12.24
C GLU A 211 -2.45 -13.74 -13.50
N LYS A 212 -2.20 -12.48 -13.86
CA LYS A 212 -1.40 -12.08 -15.03
C LYS A 212 0.09 -12.35 -14.84
N ILE A 213 0.59 -12.24 -13.61
CA ILE A 213 1.95 -12.68 -13.24
C ILE A 213 2.04 -14.22 -13.29
N ASN A 214 1.00 -14.94 -12.85
CA ASN A 214 0.97 -16.40 -12.82
C ASN A 214 0.94 -17.05 -14.23
N VAL A 215 0.24 -16.44 -15.20
CA VAL A 215 0.20 -16.91 -16.60
C VAL A 215 1.57 -16.79 -17.27
N ASN A 216 2.24 -15.64 -17.14
CA ASN A 216 3.57 -15.44 -17.73
C ASN A 216 4.65 -16.37 -17.13
N VAL A 217 4.50 -16.75 -15.86
CA VAL A 217 5.46 -17.66 -15.20
C VAL A 217 5.16 -19.14 -15.52
N SER A 218 3.89 -19.54 -15.67
CA SER A 218 3.52 -20.90 -16.11
C SER A 218 3.98 -21.22 -17.54
N ASP A 219 3.96 -20.24 -18.45
CA ASP A 219 4.43 -20.43 -19.82
C ASP A 219 5.97 -20.54 -19.90
N GLY A 220 6.69 -19.89 -18.97
CA GLY A 220 8.15 -20.04 -18.83
C GLY A 220 8.58 -21.37 -18.18
N LEU A 221 7.80 -21.87 -17.20
CA LEU A 221 8.13 -23.10 -16.46
C LEU A 221 7.84 -24.41 -17.21
N LYS A 222 7.00 -24.38 -18.25
CA LYS A 222 6.70 -25.58 -19.07
C LYS A 222 7.89 -26.04 -19.92
N LEU A 223 8.90 -25.19 -20.14
CA LEU A 223 10.05 -25.52 -20.98
C LEU A 223 11.22 -26.19 -20.23
N GLU A 224 11.26 -26.14 -18.90
CA GLU A 224 12.42 -26.64 -18.11
C GLU A 224 12.06 -27.67 -17.01
N GLY A 225 10.90 -28.31 -17.13
CA GLY A 225 10.31 -29.20 -16.11
C GLY A 225 11.05 -30.51 -15.76
N LYS A 226 12.27 -30.74 -16.26
CA LYS A 226 13.13 -31.87 -15.83
C LYS A 226 14.46 -31.45 -15.17
N ALA A 227 14.81 -30.16 -15.20
CA ALA A 227 16.06 -29.68 -14.61
C ALA A 227 15.90 -29.21 -13.14
N CYS A 228 14.72 -28.71 -12.76
CA CYS A 228 14.53 -27.99 -11.49
C CYS A 228 14.73 -28.82 -10.21
N GLU A 229 14.36 -30.11 -10.17
CA GLU A 229 14.55 -30.92 -8.94
C GLU A 229 16.03 -31.22 -8.65
N ASN A 230 16.85 -31.44 -9.69
CA ASN A 230 18.27 -31.73 -9.53
C ASN A 230 19.11 -30.47 -9.24
N VAL A 231 18.64 -29.31 -9.71
CA VAL A 231 19.28 -28.01 -9.49
C VAL A 231 19.18 -27.59 -8.02
N VAL A 232 18.01 -27.74 -7.38
CA VAL A 232 17.81 -27.37 -5.97
C VAL A 232 18.68 -28.20 -5.00
N LEU A 233 18.87 -29.50 -5.28
CA LEU A 233 19.76 -30.38 -4.52
C LEU A 233 21.24 -29.99 -4.70
N CYS A 234 21.67 -29.63 -5.92
CA CYS A 234 23.01 -29.12 -6.18
C CYS A 234 23.28 -27.80 -5.43
N TYR A 235 22.30 -26.88 -5.39
CA TYR A 235 22.44 -25.60 -4.67
C TYR A 235 22.61 -25.77 -3.16
N PHE A 236 21.87 -26.71 -2.56
CA PHE A 236 21.99 -26.98 -1.12
C PHE A 236 23.37 -27.57 -0.76
N HIS A 237 23.96 -28.37 -1.66
CA HIS A 237 25.23 -29.04 -1.39
C HIS A 237 26.46 -28.14 -1.59
N VAL A 238 26.44 -27.24 -2.59
CA VAL A 238 27.48 -26.21 -2.81
C VAL A 238 27.60 -25.27 -1.61
N PHE A 239 26.48 -24.93 -0.97
CA PHE A 239 26.44 -24.03 0.18
C PHE A 239 26.90 -24.70 1.49
N SER A 240 26.73 -26.03 1.62
CA SER A 240 27.17 -26.80 2.80
C SER A 240 28.67 -27.14 2.78
N ASN A 241 29.22 -27.54 1.63
CA ASN A 241 30.53 -28.22 1.57
C ASN A 241 31.59 -27.51 0.68
N GLY A 242 31.26 -26.37 0.09
CA GLY A 242 32.17 -25.59 -0.75
C GLY A 242 32.27 -26.10 -2.21
N HIS A 243 32.61 -25.17 -3.09
CA HIS A 243 32.45 -25.28 -4.56
C HIS A 243 33.22 -26.46 -5.21
N ALA A 244 34.37 -26.84 -4.67
CA ALA A 244 35.24 -27.87 -5.27
C ALA A 244 34.77 -29.31 -4.98
N GLN A 245 34.12 -29.56 -3.84
CA GLN A 245 33.61 -30.90 -3.50
C GLN A 245 32.29 -31.20 -4.22
N ALA A 246 31.45 -30.18 -4.45
CA ALA A 246 30.17 -30.31 -5.16
C ALA A 246 30.35 -30.73 -6.64
N ILE A 247 31.39 -30.23 -7.31
CA ILE A 247 31.69 -30.57 -8.71
C ILE A 247 32.14 -32.03 -8.86
N ASN A 248 32.97 -32.53 -7.95
CA ASN A 248 33.46 -33.91 -7.97
C ASN A 248 32.35 -34.94 -7.67
N GLN A 249 31.36 -34.58 -6.85
CA GLN A 249 30.21 -35.43 -6.54
C GLN A 249 29.21 -35.47 -7.72
N ALA A 250 28.91 -34.31 -8.31
CA ALA A 250 28.03 -34.20 -9.48
C ALA A 250 28.56 -34.97 -10.71
N SER A 251 29.89 -35.02 -10.88
CA SER A 251 30.53 -35.83 -11.92
C SER A 251 30.42 -37.35 -11.67
N LYS A 252 30.32 -37.80 -10.42
CA LYS A 252 30.14 -39.23 -10.08
C LYS A 252 28.70 -39.71 -10.25
N GLU A 253 27.72 -38.81 -10.15
CA GLU A 253 26.28 -39.11 -10.28
C GLU A 253 25.74 -38.97 -11.71
N GLY A 254 26.61 -38.73 -12.70
CA GLY A 254 26.22 -38.67 -14.11
C GLY A 254 25.42 -37.42 -14.50
N MET A 255 25.46 -36.36 -13.68
CA MET A 255 24.80 -35.09 -13.97
C MET A 255 25.62 -34.29 -14.99
N GLY A 256 25.21 -34.31 -16.25
CA GLY A 256 25.85 -33.52 -17.31
C GLY A 256 25.81 -32.01 -17.03
N SER A 257 26.97 -31.36 -17.17
CA SER A 257 27.30 -29.92 -17.40
C SER A 257 26.29 -28.78 -17.10
N CYS A 258 25.34 -28.92 -16.16
CA CYS A 258 24.44 -27.84 -15.73
C CYS A 258 25.12 -26.81 -14.79
N CYS A 259 26.30 -27.11 -14.25
CA CYS A 259 27.01 -26.23 -13.32
C CYS A 259 27.99 -25.30 -14.06
N VAL A 260 27.50 -24.34 -14.85
CA VAL A 260 28.39 -23.31 -15.45
C VAL A 260 27.97 -21.86 -15.13
N ARG A 261 26.81 -21.64 -14.49
CA ARG A 261 26.45 -20.27 -14.07
C ARG A 261 25.85 -20.25 -12.67
N ALA A 262 26.53 -19.55 -11.76
CA ALA A 262 25.96 -19.21 -10.46
C ALA A 262 24.80 -18.21 -10.67
N PRO A 263 23.57 -18.51 -10.23
CA PRO A 263 22.42 -17.64 -10.32
C PRO A 263 22.63 -16.45 -9.41
N SER A 264 22.09 -15.31 -9.83
CA SER A 264 22.18 -14.08 -9.08
C SER A 264 21.31 -14.16 -7.82
N PHE A 265 21.62 -13.33 -6.83
CA PHE A 265 20.82 -13.20 -5.60
C PHE A 265 19.32 -12.94 -5.88
N LEU A 266 19.02 -12.27 -7.00
CA LEU A 266 17.64 -12.00 -7.44
C LEU A 266 16.92 -13.27 -7.89
N ASP A 267 17.61 -14.18 -8.58
CA ASP A 267 17.02 -15.45 -9.03
C ASP A 267 16.66 -16.36 -7.83
N TRP A 268 17.48 -16.33 -6.78
CA TRP A 268 17.22 -17.03 -5.51
C TRP A 268 16.08 -16.39 -4.71
N LEU A 269 16.02 -15.05 -4.66
CA LEU A 269 14.94 -14.31 -4.02
C LEU A 269 13.58 -14.59 -4.67
N PHE A 270 13.53 -14.64 -6.01
CA PHE A 270 12.32 -15.00 -6.75
C PHE A 270 11.89 -16.46 -6.51
N ALA A 271 12.82 -17.41 -6.45
CA ALA A 271 12.50 -18.81 -6.15
C ALA A 271 11.94 -19.00 -4.72
N LEU A 272 12.46 -18.26 -3.73
CA LEU A 272 11.94 -18.28 -2.36
C LEU A 272 10.57 -17.59 -2.22
N LEU A 273 10.36 -16.49 -2.94
CA LEU A 273 9.05 -15.84 -3.05
C LEU A 273 8.01 -16.80 -3.65
N TRP A 274 8.41 -17.61 -4.64
CA TRP A 274 7.57 -18.61 -5.28
C TRP A 274 7.16 -19.77 -4.34
N GLN A 275 8.11 -20.32 -3.57
CA GLN A 275 7.87 -21.52 -2.75
C GLN A 275 7.03 -21.22 -1.49
N ARG A 276 7.13 -20.01 -0.93
CA ARG A 276 6.45 -19.64 0.33
C ARG A 276 5.03 -19.08 0.17
N ILE A 277 4.73 -18.41 -0.94
CA ILE A 277 3.39 -17.81 -1.18
C ILE A 277 2.39 -18.87 -1.63
N PHE A 278 2.83 -19.87 -2.40
CA PHE A 278 1.93 -20.84 -3.03
C PHE A 278 1.54 -22.02 -2.12
N HIS A 279 2.42 -22.46 -1.21
CA HIS A 279 2.20 -23.68 -0.44
C HIS A 279 1.09 -23.55 0.63
N SER A 280 0.86 -22.35 1.19
CA SER A 280 -0.07 -22.18 2.31
C SER A 280 -1.53 -21.93 1.90
N ARG A 281 -1.81 -21.15 0.85
CA ARG A 281 -3.19 -20.78 0.46
C ARG A 281 -3.77 -21.63 -0.67
N VAL A 282 -2.96 -22.16 -1.60
CA VAL A 282 -3.48 -23.02 -2.70
C VAL A 282 -3.89 -24.38 -2.17
N LEU A 283 -3.14 -24.99 -1.26
CA LEU A 283 -3.53 -26.26 -0.61
C LEU A 283 -4.81 -26.10 0.23
N LEU A 284 -5.02 -24.94 0.88
CA LEU A 284 -6.20 -24.65 1.68
C LEU A 284 -7.45 -24.40 0.81
N LEU A 285 -7.31 -23.67 -0.30
CA LEU A 285 -8.39 -23.44 -1.27
C LEU A 285 -8.73 -24.72 -2.05
N TYR A 286 -7.73 -25.52 -2.42
CA TYR A 286 -7.95 -26.83 -3.05
C TYR A 286 -8.63 -27.82 -2.10
N LYS A 287 -8.25 -27.82 -0.81
CA LYS A 287 -8.87 -28.66 0.24
C LYS A 287 -10.25 -28.18 0.66
N LYS A 288 -10.59 -26.90 0.48
CA LYS A 288 -11.93 -26.33 0.70
C LYS A 288 -12.85 -26.59 -0.50
N LYS A 289 -12.31 -26.52 -1.74
CA LYS A 289 -13.03 -26.88 -2.97
C LYS A 289 -13.27 -28.40 -3.10
N LEU A 290 -12.33 -29.24 -2.67
CA LEU A 290 -12.54 -30.70 -2.58
C LEU A 290 -13.57 -31.09 -1.51
N ARG A 291 -13.71 -30.31 -0.43
CA ARG A 291 -14.74 -30.53 0.60
C ARG A 291 -16.15 -30.17 0.08
N LEU A 292 -16.26 -29.08 -0.68
CA LEU A 292 -17.53 -28.65 -1.31
C LEU A 292 -17.94 -29.51 -2.52
N VAL A 293 -16.99 -30.18 -3.18
CA VAL A 293 -17.26 -31.12 -4.27
C VAL A 293 -17.54 -32.53 -3.72
N GLY A 294 -17.01 -32.89 -2.55
CA GLY A 294 -17.28 -34.18 -1.89
C GLY A 294 -18.64 -34.29 -1.18
N GLU A 295 -19.32 -33.17 -0.89
CA GLU A 295 -20.69 -33.16 -0.33
C GLU A 295 -21.82 -33.19 -1.39
N ASN A 296 -21.47 -33.18 -2.68
CA ASN A 296 -22.44 -33.30 -3.79
C ASN A 296 -22.35 -34.63 -4.55
N VAL A 297 -21.79 -35.66 -3.93
CA VAL A 297 -21.80 -37.03 -4.47
C VAL A 297 -22.53 -37.94 -3.49
N HIS A 298 -23.85 -38.01 -3.66
CA HIS A 298 -24.62 -39.23 -3.41
C HIS A 298 -24.49 -40.15 -4.63
#